data_AF-A0A820ED81-F1
#
_entry.id   AF-A0A820ED81-F1
#
_cell.length_a   1.000
_cell.length_b   1.000
_cell.length_c   1.000
_cell.angle_alpha   90.00
_cell.angle_beta   90.00
_cell.angle_gamma   90.00
#
_symmetry.space_group_name_H-M   'P 1'
#
loop_
_entity.id
_entity.type
_entity.pdbx_description
1 polymer ?
#
loop_
_entity_poly.entity_id
_entity_poly.type
_entity_poly.pdbx_seq_one_letter_code
_entity_poly.pdbx_strand_id
1 'polypeptide(L)'
;VYYGDDLALYYDDDVARSTVPYISKYLSDAWRYVKRNYGSFGPDERLYAIFHTGRYSGGHPSYYYSASHDFKNVIDQGAGPWFEQLGSMDIPTHEIFHIVEMASFNTQGSPGFW
;
A
#
# COMPACT_ATOMS: atom_id res chain seq x y z
N VAL A 1 -4.31 12.63 7.57
CA VAL A 1 -4.86 11.25 7.52
C VAL A 1 -6.14 11.24 6.70
N TYR A 2 -6.30 10.27 5.80
CA TYR A 2 -7.56 9.90 5.14
C TYR A 2 -7.96 8.51 5.62
N TYR A 3 -9.24 8.27 5.87
CA TYR A 3 -9.73 7.00 6.41
C TYR A 3 -11.07 6.65 5.77
N GLY A 4 -11.08 5.61 4.93
CA GLY A 4 -12.25 5.09 4.23
C GLY A 4 -12.42 3.59 4.44
N ASP A 5 -13.31 2.95 3.70
CA ASP A 5 -13.63 1.53 3.88
C ASP A 5 -12.55 0.59 3.32
N ASP A 6 -11.89 1.00 2.23
CA ASP A 6 -10.83 0.22 1.57
C ASP A 6 -9.42 0.69 1.95
N LEU A 7 -9.26 1.87 2.55
CA LEU A 7 -7.96 2.50 2.74
C LEU A 7 -7.88 3.33 4.02
N ALA A 8 -6.81 3.15 4.77
CA ALA A 8 -6.33 4.10 5.78
C ALA A 8 -5.00 4.70 5.30
N LEU A 9 -4.99 5.99 4.98
CA LEU A 9 -3.83 6.70 4.44
C LEU A 9 -3.26 7.70 5.46
N TYR A 10 -2.02 7.43 5.86
CA TYR A 10 -1.17 8.25 6.71
C TYR A 10 -0.07 8.86 5.85
N TYR A 11 0.37 10.06 6.19
CA TYR A 11 1.39 10.74 5.43
C TYR A 11 2.05 11.84 6.25
N ASP A 12 3.33 12.08 5.98
CA ASP A 12 4.12 13.14 6.60
C ASP A 12 3.72 14.52 6.08
N ASP A 13 4.12 15.57 6.80
CA ASP A 13 3.90 16.95 6.40
C ASP A 13 4.60 17.33 5.09
N ASP A 14 5.67 16.61 4.73
CA ASP A 14 6.42 16.81 3.49
C ASP A 14 5.69 16.24 2.24
N VAL A 15 4.57 15.52 2.43
CA VAL A 15 3.71 15.10 1.31
C VAL A 15 2.81 16.27 0.88
N ALA A 16 2.90 16.64 -0.39
CA ALA A 16 2.10 17.71 -0.97
C ALA A 16 0.60 17.45 -0.75
N ARG A 17 -0.04 18.29 0.09
CA ARG A 17 -1.45 18.09 0.50
C ARG A 17 -2.42 18.05 -0.70
N SER A 18 -2.08 18.72 -1.79
CA SER A 18 -2.84 18.71 -3.05
C SER A 18 -2.89 17.34 -3.73
N THR A 19 -1.95 16.43 -3.44
CA THR A 19 -1.87 15.12 -4.09
C THR A 19 -2.66 14.04 -3.34
N VAL A 20 -2.98 14.27 -2.06
CA VAL A 20 -3.67 13.34 -1.16
C VAL A 20 -5.02 12.83 -1.71
N PRO A 21 -5.89 13.65 -2.34
CA PRO A 21 -7.12 13.15 -2.96
C PRO A 21 -6.86 12.16 -4.10
N TYR A 22 -5.78 12.36 -4.87
CA TYR A 22 -5.41 11.47 -5.98
C TYR A 22 -4.80 10.17 -5.47
N ILE A 23 -3.92 10.24 -4.46
CA ILE A 23 -3.34 9.06 -3.79
C ILE A 23 -4.45 8.21 -3.18
N SER A 24 -5.32 8.82 -2.37
CA SER A 24 -6.41 8.09 -1.70
C SER A 24 -7.35 7.42 -2.70
N LYS A 25 -7.75 8.12 -3.77
CA LYS A 25 -8.57 7.53 -4.83
C LYS A 25 -7.85 6.37 -5.51
N TYR A 26 -6.61 6.57 -5.93
CA TYR A 26 -5.82 5.56 -6.64
C TYR A 26 -5.67 4.28 -5.81
N LEU A 27 -5.22 4.41 -4.56
CA LEU A 27 -5.00 3.27 -3.67
C LEU A 27 -6.31 2.56 -3.29
N SER A 28 -7.39 3.31 -3.06
CA SER A 28 -8.69 2.69 -2.78
C SER A 28 -9.20 1.88 -3.97
N ASP A 29 -9.04 2.40 -5.20
CA ASP A 29 -9.45 1.70 -6.41
C ASP A 29 -8.57 0.48 -6.69
N ALA A 30 -7.25 0.61 -6.52
CA ALA A 30 -6.30 -0.49 -6.64
C ALA A 30 -6.58 -1.60 -5.62
N TRP A 31 -6.76 -1.25 -4.35
CA TRP A 31 -7.04 -2.23 -3.30
C TRP A 31 -8.38 -2.94 -3.50
N ARG A 32 -9.42 -2.20 -3.89
CA ARG A 32 -10.72 -2.79 -4.25
C ARG A 32 -10.61 -3.73 -5.44
N TYR A 33 -9.81 -3.37 -6.44
CA TYR A 33 -9.50 -4.26 -7.56
C TYR A 33 -8.79 -5.53 -7.06
N VAL A 34 -7.78 -5.39 -6.19
CA VAL A 34 -7.05 -6.53 -5.64
C VAL A 34 -7.98 -7.49 -4.91
N LYS A 35 -8.78 -6.97 -3.98
CA LYS A 35 -9.72 -7.80 -3.21
C LYS A 35 -10.73 -8.52 -4.10
N ARG A 36 -11.25 -7.83 -5.12
CA ARG A 36 -12.22 -8.39 -6.06
C ARG A 36 -11.65 -9.54 -6.89
N ASN A 37 -10.37 -9.50 -7.26
CA ASN A 37 -9.78 -10.46 -8.19
C ASN A 37 -8.94 -11.55 -7.52
N TYR A 38 -8.38 -11.27 -6.34
CA TYR A 38 -7.42 -12.15 -5.67
C TYR A 38 -7.89 -12.63 -4.28
N GLY A 39 -9.01 -12.12 -3.78
CA GLY A 39 -9.65 -12.56 -2.53
C GLY A 39 -9.45 -11.60 -1.35
N SER A 40 -9.90 -11.99 -0.17
CA SER A 40 -9.74 -11.20 1.05
C SER A 40 -8.36 -11.40 1.68
N PHE A 41 -7.76 -10.31 2.15
CA PHE A 41 -6.43 -10.28 2.73
C PHE A 41 -6.51 -10.13 4.26
N GLY A 42 -7.22 -11.04 4.91
CA GLY A 42 -7.47 -10.98 6.36
C GLY A 42 -8.79 -10.30 6.72
N PRO A 43 -9.08 -10.15 8.03
CA PRO A 43 -10.37 -9.69 8.54
C PRO A 43 -10.56 -8.16 8.46
N ASP A 44 -9.47 -7.40 8.38
CA ASP A 44 -9.54 -5.96 8.11
C ASP A 44 -9.49 -5.74 6.60
N GLU A 45 -10.54 -5.13 6.08
CA GLU A 45 -10.74 -4.90 4.64
C GLU A 45 -9.87 -3.77 4.09
N ARG A 46 -9.13 -3.06 4.95
CA ARG A 46 -8.31 -1.90 4.56
C ARG A 46 -6.89 -2.26 4.18
N LEU A 47 -6.40 -1.52 3.19
CA LEU A 47 -4.98 -1.26 3.02
C LEU A 47 -4.55 -0.12 3.95
N TYR A 48 -3.46 -0.29 4.68
CA TYR A 48 -2.83 0.78 5.47
C TYR A 48 -1.66 1.34 4.67
N ALA A 49 -1.77 2.57 4.23
CA ALA A 49 -0.77 3.22 3.41
C ALA A 49 -0.09 4.35 4.18
N ILE A 50 1.23 4.38 4.17
CA ILE A 50 2.06 5.41 4.81
C ILE A 50 2.92 6.04 3.72
N PHE A 51 2.86 7.36 3.58
CA PHE A 51 3.57 8.10 2.53
C PHE A 51 4.49 9.16 3.12
N HIS A 52 5.75 9.13 2.70
CA HIS A 52 6.78 10.11 2.98
C HIS A 52 7.22 10.79 1.68
N THR A 53 7.92 11.92 1.73
CA THR A 53 8.52 12.54 0.54
C THR A 53 9.99 12.80 0.80
N GLY A 54 10.87 12.34 -0.10
CA GLY A 54 12.31 12.62 0.01
C GLY A 54 12.97 11.97 1.23
N ARG A 55 12.34 10.95 1.82
CA ARG A 55 12.83 10.22 3.00
C ARG A 55 12.72 8.73 2.74
N TYR A 56 13.80 7.98 2.98
CA TYR A 56 13.85 6.52 2.75
C TYR A 56 13.71 6.14 1.26
N SER A 57 14.54 5.20 0.79
CA SER A 57 14.50 4.76 -0.62
C SER A 57 13.50 3.63 -0.81
N GLY A 58 12.67 3.71 -1.86
CA GLY A 58 11.76 2.64 -2.26
C GLY A 58 10.46 2.59 -1.45
N GLY A 59 9.92 1.37 -1.29
CA GLY A 59 8.76 1.06 -0.49
C GLY A 59 8.97 -0.20 0.35
N HIS A 60 8.05 -0.44 1.29
CA HIS A 60 8.07 -1.60 2.17
C HIS A 60 6.64 -2.14 2.37
N PRO A 61 6.38 -3.42 2.07
CA PRO A 61 5.07 -4.03 2.28
C PRO A 61 5.03 -4.81 3.60
N SER A 62 3.82 -5.00 4.12
CA SER A 62 3.55 -5.98 5.18
C SER A 62 2.17 -6.59 5.03
N TYR A 63 1.95 -7.71 5.72
CA TYR A 63 0.83 -8.61 5.46
C TYR A 63 -0.03 -8.81 6.70
N TYR A 64 -1.31 -9.13 6.49
CA TYR A 64 -2.28 -9.34 7.57
C TYR A 64 -1.94 -10.47 8.56
N TYR A 65 -1.01 -11.37 8.24
CA TYR A 65 -0.56 -12.43 9.15
C TYR A 65 0.73 -12.08 9.89
N SER A 66 1.30 -10.89 9.65
CA SER A 66 2.54 -10.45 10.27
C SER A 66 2.27 -9.72 11.59
N ALA A 67 2.77 -10.27 12.69
CA ALA A 67 2.67 -9.65 14.01
C ALA A 67 3.48 -8.35 14.12
N SER A 68 4.50 -8.15 13.29
CA SER A 68 5.34 -6.94 13.33
C SER A 68 4.61 -5.68 12.83
N HIS A 69 3.45 -5.85 12.19
CA HIS A 69 2.63 -4.76 11.64
C HIS A 69 1.16 -4.93 12.06
N ASP A 70 0.95 -5.39 13.29
CA ASP A 70 -0.37 -5.52 13.93
C ASP A 70 -1.39 -6.31 13.10
N PHE A 71 -0.93 -7.29 12.32
CA PHE A 71 -1.78 -8.11 11.46
C PHE A 71 -2.54 -7.29 10.42
N LYS A 72 -1.90 -6.24 9.87
CA LYS A 72 -2.45 -5.35 8.82
C LYS A 72 -1.72 -5.51 7.49
N ASN A 73 -2.44 -5.32 6.40
CA ASN A 73 -1.82 -5.11 5.09
C ASN A 73 -1.30 -3.68 5.03
N VAL A 74 0.02 -3.51 4.91
CA VAL A 74 0.68 -2.21 4.94
C VAL A 74 1.48 -2.00 3.67
N ILE A 75 1.45 -0.78 3.15
CA ILE A 75 2.49 -0.26 2.25
C ILE A 75 3.07 1.02 2.85
N ASP A 76 4.38 1.08 2.96
CA ASP A 76 5.14 2.24 3.43
C ASP A 76 6.00 2.76 2.27
N GLN A 77 5.89 4.05 1.97
CA GLN A 77 6.38 4.65 0.72
C GLN A 77 7.31 5.82 1.03
N GLY A 78 8.59 5.68 0.68
CA GLY A 78 9.61 6.67 1.03
C GLY A 78 9.92 7.71 -0.04
N ALA A 79 10.04 7.26 -1.29
CA ALA A 79 10.75 8.00 -2.32
C ALA A 79 10.17 9.41 -2.61
N GLY A 80 8.90 9.49 -3.04
CA GLY A 80 8.27 10.74 -3.48
C GLY A 80 9.08 11.52 -4.54
N PRO A 81 8.60 12.70 -4.99
CA PRO A 81 7.27 13.25 -4.78
C PRO A 81 6.17 12.47 -5.52
N TRP A 82 4.94 12.51 -5.01
CA TRP A 82 3.84 11.67 -5.46
C TRP A 82 2.90 12.41 -6.40
N PHE A 83 2.51 11.81 -7.53
CA PHE A 83 1.69 12.43 -8.58
C PHE A 83 2.29 13.68 -9.25
N GLU A 84 3.50 14.08 -8.87
CA GLU A 84 4.23 15.19 -9.48
C GLU A 84 5.15 14.73 -10.61
N GLN A 85 5.45 13.44 -10.67
CA GLN A 85 6.29 12.81 -11.69
C GLN A 85 5.61 11.56 -12.26
N LEU A 86 5.81 11.33 -13.56
CA LEU A 86 5.40 10.09 -14.22
C LEU A 86 6.06 8.90 -13.52
N GLY A 87 5.30 7.83 -13.29
CA GLY A 87 5.79 6.62 -12.61
C GLY A 87 5.89 6.73 -11.08
N SER A 88 5.58 7.87 -10.47
CA SER A 88 5.62 7.99 -8.99
C SER A 88 4.68 7.00 -8.28
N MET A 89 3.63 6.51 -8.95
CA MET A 89 2.72 5.48 -8.42
C MET A 89 3.16 4.04 -8.70
N ASP A 90 4.27 3.83 -9.41
CA ASP A 90 4.76 2.50 -9.72
C ASP A 90 5.25 1.80 -8.45
N ILE A 91 5.89 2.52 -7.51
CA ILE A 91 6.35 1.96 -6.23
C ILE A 91 5.16 1.57 -5.34
N PRO A 92 4.15 2.43 -5.07
CA PRO A 92 2.97 1.99 -4.32
C PRO A 92 2.25 0.78 -4.95
N THR A 93 2.19 0.73 -6.28
CA THR A 93 1.59 -0.40 -7.00
C THR A 93 2.41 -1.67 -6.82
N HIS A 94 3.73 -1.54 -6.90
CA HIS A 94 4.69 -2.62 -6.67
C HIS A 94 4.53 -3.21 -5.26
N GLU A 95 4.42 -2.38 -4.24
CA GLU A 95 4.22 -2.87 -2.86
C GLU A 95 2.85 -3.55 -2.66
N ILE A 96 1.80 -3.05 -3.31
CA ILE A 96 0.49 -3.74 -3.32
C ILE A 96 0.63 -5.11 -3.97
N PHE A 97 1.41 -5.22 -5.05
CA PHE A 97 1.63 -6.49 -5.72
C PHE A 97 2.35 -7.50 -4.83
N HIS A 98 3.30 -7.07 -4.00
CA HIS A 98 3.92 -7.97 -3.02
C HIS A 98 2.94 -8.53 -2.00
N ILE A 99 1.93 -7.76 -1.59
CA ILE A 99 0.83 -8.30 -0.77
C ILE A 99 0.08 -9.38 -1.54
N VAL A 100 -0.26 -9.16 -2.81
CA VAL A 100 -0.92 -10.16 -3.66
C VAL A 100 -0.07 -11.43 -3.78
N GLU A 101 1.21 -11.29 -4.10
CA GLU A 101 2.16 -12.39 -4.29
C GLU A 101 2.28 -13.28 -3.06
N MET A 102 2.33 -12.68 -1.87
CA MET A 102 2.59 -13.39 -0.62
C MET A 102 1.33 -13.88 0.07
N ALA A 103 0.17 -13.28 -0.18
CA ALA A 103 -1.03 -13.54 0.62
C ALA A 103 -2.25 -14.06 -0.17
N SER A 104 -2.17 -14.15 -1.50
CA SER A 104 -3.24 -14.75 -2.32
C SER A 104 -3.07 -16.26 -2.45
N PHE A 105 -4.14 -16.98 -2.79
CA PHE A 105 -4.09 -18.38 -3.23
C PHE A 105 -3.23 -19.34 -2.37
N ASN A 106 -3.15 -19.11 -1.07
CA ASN A 106 -2.37 -19.91 -0.13
C ASN A 106 -0.84 -19.93 -0.42
N THR A 107 -0.29 -18.85 -0.99
CA THR A 107 1.15 -18.69 -1.31
C THR A 107 1.97 -18.06 -0.18
N GLN A 108 1.47 -18.13 1.07
CA GLN A 108 2.16 -17.56 2.24
C GLN A 108 3.60 -18.08 2.33
N GLY A 109 4.56 -17.17 2.21
CA GLY A 109 5.99 -17.51 2.20
C GLY A 109 6.56 -17.88 0.83
N SER A 110 5.96 -17.41 -0.27
CA SER A 110 6.49 -17.58 -1.62
C SER A 110 7.96 -17.13 -1.70
N PRO A 111 8.88 -17.96 -2.26
CA PRO A 111 10.28 -17.58 -2.45
C PRO A 111 10.48 -16.56 -3.59
N GLY A 112 9.41 -16.15 -4.29
CA GLY A 112 9.44 -15.11 -5.32
C GLY A 112 9.83 -13.73 -4.78
N PHE A 113 9.76 -13.55 -3.46
CA PHE A 113 10.14 -12.32 -2.76
C PHE A 113 11.58 -12.40 -2.24
N TRP A 114 12.55 -11.85 -3.01
CA TRP A 114 13.94 -11.57 -2.61
C TRP A 114 14.55 -10.40 -3.39
#